data_AF-A0A0A0EMJ9-F1
#
_entry.id   AF-A0A0A0EMJ9-F1
#
_cell.length_a   1.000
_cell.length_b   1.000
_cell.length_c   1.000
_cell.angle_alpha   90.00
_cell.angle_beta   90.00
_cell.angle_gamma   90.00
#
_symmetry.space_group_name_H-M   'P 1'
#
loop_
_entity.id
_entity.type
_entity.pdbx_description
1 polymer ?
#
loop_
_entity_poly.entity_id
_entity_poly.type
_entity_poly.pdbx_seq_one_letter_code
_entity_poly.pdbx_strand_id
1 'polypeptide(L)'
;MVTPTLPAAAIREALEADDLETAMGLISHHERDVRAALEKAGAADHDYSGWQALLAEQRALLEQLQTARTDASDALQRLKGNRRSVQAYQTGSAR
;
A
#
# COMPACT_ATOMS: atom_id res chain seq x y z
N MET A 1 11.08 -1.44 -26.03
CA MET A 1 11.04 -2.26 -24.81
C MET A 1 9.67 -2.07 -24.13
N VAL A 2 9.10 -3.10 -23.50
CA VAL A 2 7.80 -2.98 -22.81
C VAL A 2 8.05 -2.86 -21.32
N THR A 3 7.79 -1.69 -20.74
CA THR A 3 7.79 -1.49 -19.29
C THR A 3 6.49 -2.05 -18.71
N PRO A 4 6.54 -2.92 -17.69
CA PRO A 4 5.33 -3.42 -17.03
C PRO A 4 4.49 -2.27 -16.45
N THR A 5 3.17 -2.38 -16.58
CA THR A 5 2.24 -1.40 -16.04
C THR A 5 1.87 -1.77 -14.61
N LEU A 6 1.95 -0.81 -13.67
CA LEU A 6 1.56 -1.05 -12.28
C LEU A 6 0.04 -1.24 -12.18
N PRO A 7 -0.47 -2.36 -11.62
CA PRO A 7 -1.91 -2.56 -11.43
C PRO A 7 -2.45 -1.78 -10.22
N ALA A 8 -2.12 -0.49 -10.12
CA ALA A 8 -2.42 0.33 -8.94
C ALA A 8 -3.92 0.44 -8.65
N ALA A 9 -4.77 0.49 -9.68
CA ALA A 9 -6.22 0.53 -9.50
C ALA A 9 -6.76 -0.76 -8.88
N ALA A 10 -6.34 -1.92 -9.40
CA ALA A 10 -6.75 -3.22 -8.86
C ALA A 10 -6.21 -3.45 -7.44
N ILE A 11 -4.98 -3.00 -7.15
CA ILE A 11 -4.43 -3.05 -5.79
C ILE A 11 -5.29 -2.22 -4.83
N ARG A 12 -5.67 -1.00 -5.22
CA ARG A 12 -6.54 -0.15 -4.38
C ARG A 12 -7.91 -0.77 -4.16
N GLU A 13 -8.53 -1.30 -5.22
CA GLU A 13 -9.84 -1.96 -5.13
C GLU A 13 -9.80 -3.16 -4.17
N ALA A 14 -8.76 -3.99 -4.25
CA ALA A 14 -8.57 -5.12 -3.33
C ALA A 14 -8.39 -4.64 -1.87
N LEU A 15 -7.63 -3.56 -1.65
CA LEU A 15 -7.45 -2.97 -0.31
C LEU A 15 -8.73 -2.36 0.24
N GLU A 16 -9.54 -1.69 -0.58
CA GLU A 16 -10.84 -1.14 -0.20
C GLU A 16 -11.84 -2.24 0.16
N ALA A 17 -11.72 -3.42 -0.46
CA ALA A 17 -12.51 -4.61 -0.17
C ALA A 17 -12.00 -5.44 1.03
N ASP A 18 -10.94 -5.00 1.71
CA ASP A 18 -10.22 -5.75 2.76
C ASP A 18 -9.65 -7.11 2.27
N ASP A 19 -9.50 -7.28 0.95
CA ASP A 19 -8.93 -8.46 0.32
C ASP A 19 -7.41 -8.32 0.20
N LEU A 20 -6.74 -8.50 1.35
CA LEU A 20 -5.30 -8.39 1.46
C LEU A 20 -4.56 -9.47 0.65
N GLU A 21 -5.15 -10.65 0.49
CA GLU A 21 -4.55 -11.75 -0.25
C GLU A 21 -4.46 -11.41 -1.75
N THR A 22 -5.55 -10.90 -2.32
CA THR A 22 -5.55 -10.44 -3.72
C THR A 22 -4.60 -9.26 -3.91
N ALA A 23 -4.59 -8.29 -3.00
CA ALA A 23 -3.67 -7.15 -3.08
C ALA A 23 -2.19 -7.61 -3.07
N MET A 24 -1.83 -8.54 -2.17
CA MET A 24 -0.49 -9.14 -2.13
C MET A 24 -0.16 -9.92 -3.39
N GLY A 25 -1.11 -10.70 -3.91
CA GLY A 25 -0.94 -11.46 -5.14
C GLY A 25 -0.64 -10.57 -6.35
N LEU A 26 -1.35 -9.45 -6.47
CA LEU A 26 -1.13 -8.44 -7.52
C LEU A 26 0.26 -7.80 -7.41
N ILE A 27 0.70 -7.46 -6.20
CA ILE A 27 2.03 -6.88 -5.96
C ILE A 27 3.14 -7.89 -6.32
N SER A 28 3.05 -9.14 -5.86
CA SER A 28 4.04 -10.18 -6.17
C SER A 28 4.05 -10.57 -7.65
N HIS A 29 2.91 -10.49 -8.34
CA HIS A 29 2.88 -10.67 -9.78
C HIS A 29 3.61 -9.55 -10.51
N HIS A 30 3.31 -8.29 -10.16
CA HIS A 30 3.99 -7.12 -10.71
C HIS A 30 5.50 -7.15 -10.48
N GLU A 31 5.96 -7.58 -9.31
CA GLU A 31 7.39 -7.74 -9.01
C GLU A 31 8.07 -8.71 -9.98
N ARG A 32 7.43 -9.84 -10.27
CA ARG A 32 7.95 -10.85 -11.22
C ARG A 32 8.02 -10.29 -12.64
N ASP A 33 7.01 -9.53 -13.06
CA ASP A 33 6.98 -8.91 -14.38
C ASP A 33 8.07 -7.84 -14.52
N VAL A 34 8.29 -7.03 -13.49
CA VAL A 34 9.40 -6.08 -13.42
C VAL A 34 10.75 -6.77 -13.53
N ARG A 35 10.97 -7.84 -12.77
CA ARG A 35 12.22 -8.62 -12.83
C ARG A 35 12.45 -9.19 -14.23
N ALA A 36 11.43 -9.82 -14.81
CA ALA A 36 11.52 -10.38 -16.16
C ALA A 36 11.76 -9.32 -17.24
N ALA A 37 11.17 -8.13 -17.10
CA ALA A 37 11.40 -7.01 -18.01
C ALA A 37 12.82 -6.43 -17.89
N LEU A 38 13.37 -6.35 -16.67
CA LEU A 38 14.75 -5.93 -16.43
C LEU A 38 15.77 -6.92 -17.01
N GLU A 39 15.54 -8.22 -16.82
CA GLU A 39 16.41 -9.28 -17.37
C GLU A 39 16.43 -9.24 -18.91
N LYS A 40 15.28 -8.93 -19.54
CA LYS A 40 15.17 -8.82 -21.01
C LYS A 40 15.72 -7.50 -21.58
N ALA A 41 15.78 -6.44 -20.77
CA ALA A 41 16.19 -5.11 -21.20
C ALA A 41 17.60 -5.09 -21.83
N GLY A 42 18.53 -5.86 -21.26
CA GLY A 42 19.95 -5.77 -21.57
C GLY A 42 20.52 -4.37 -21.29
N ALA A 43 21.85 -4.22 -21.30
CA ALA A 43 22.51 -2.94 -21.04
C ALA A 43 22.42 -1.92 -22.20
N ALA A 44 21.72 -2.26 -23.28
CA ALA A 44 21.79 -1.55 -24.56
C ALA A 44 20.65 -0.55 -24.78
N ASP A 45 19.56 -0.59 -24.01
CA ASP A 45 18.45 0.34 -24.19
C ASP A 45 18.69 1.64 -23.39
N HIS A 46 18.70 2.78 -24.09
CA HIS A 46 19.07 4.08 -23.51
C HIS A 46 17.84 4.94 -23.15
N ASP A 47 16.63 4.46 -23.49
CA ASP A 47 15.39 5.13 -23.11
C ASP A 47 14.84 4.56 -21.79
N TYR A 48 15.12 5.29 -20.71
CA TYR A 48 14.67 4.95 -19.35
C TYR A 48 13.37 5.67 -18.94
N SER A 49 12.74 6.43 -19.84
CA SER A 49 11.57 7.26 -19.50
C SER A 49 10.41 6.43 -18.93
N GLY A 50 10.10 5.28 -19.54
CA GLY A 50 9.07 4.35 -19.06
C GLY A 50 9.39 3.79 -17.66
N TRP A 51 10.66 3.49 -17.39
CA TRP A 51 11.10 3.02 -16.07
C TRP A 51 11.02 4.09 -15.00
N GLN A 52 11.34 5.34 -15.34
CA GLN A 52 11.19 6.48 -14.43
C GLN A 52 9.71 6.73 -14.11
N ALA A 53 8.83 6.65 -15.10
CA ALA A 53 7.39 6.75 -14.89
C ALA A 53 6.87 5.63 -13.95
N LEU A 54 7.28 4.38 -14.19
CA LEU A 54 6.91 3.26 -13.32
C LEU A 54 7.40 3.46 -11.87
N LEU A 55 8.63 3.93 -11.67
CA LEU A 55 9.17 4.25 -10.34
C LEU A 55 8.36 5.35 -9.65
N ALA A 56 7.92 6.36 -10.39
CA ALA A 56 7.08 7.42 -9.84
C ALA A 56 5.72 6.89 -9.39
N GLU A 57 5.08 6.03 -10.20
CA GLU A 57 3.81 5.38 -9.84
C GLU A 57 3.94 4.48 -8.60
N GLN A 58 5.02 3.70 -8.52
CA GLN A 58 5.31 2.85 -7.36
C GLN A 58 5.50 3.67 -6.08
N ARG A 59 6.21 4.81 -6.15
CA ARG A 59 6.37 5.72 -5.02
C ARG A 59 5.05 6.31 -4.57
N ALA A 60 4.21 6.76 -5.51
CA ALA A 60 2.89 7.29 -5.20
C ALA A 60 2.00 6.25 -4.50
N LEU A 61 2.05 4.98 -4.94
CA LEU A 61 1.31 3.90 -4.26
C LEU A 61 1.83 3.65 -2.84
N LEU A 62 3.15 3.67 -2.63
CA LEU A 62 3.75 3.51 -1.29
C LEU A 62 3.34 4.64 -0.35
N GLU A 63 3.31 5.89 -0.83
CA GLU A 63 2.85 7.04 -0.04
C GLU A 63 1.39 6.88 0.37
N GLN A 64 0.53 6.41 -0.54
CA GLN A 64 -0.89 6.12 -0.22
C GLN A 64 -1.02 5.06 0.88
N LEU A 65 -0.26 3.96 0.79
CA LEU A 65 -0.26 2.90 1.81
C LEU A 65 0.24 3.40 3.17
N GLN A 66 1.25 4.27 3.17
CA GLN A 66 1.78 4.87 4.40
C GLN A 66 0.77 5.80 5.08
N THR A 67 0.05 6.61 4.30
CA THR A 67 -1.05 7.44 4.80
C THR A 67 -2.15 6.57 5.40
N ALA A 68 -2.63 5.56 4.67
CA ALA A 68 -3.67 4.66 5.14
C ALA A 68 -3.29 3.96 6.46
N ARG A 69 -2.04 3.51 6.59
CA ARG A 69 -1.52 2.92 7.83
C ARG A 69 -1.51 3.92 8.99
N THR A 70 -1.13 5.17 8.72
CA THR A 70 -1.11 6.25 9.73
C THR A 70 -2.53 6.53 10.22
N ASP A 71 -3.49 6.67 9.31
CA ASP A 71 -4.89 6.90 9.65
C ASP A 71 -5.49 5.76 10.48
N ALA A 72 -5.18 4.51 10.13
CA ALA A 72 -5.59 3.34 10.90
C ALA A 72 -4.97 3.35 12.31
N SER A 73 -3.70 3.74 12.44
CA SER A 73 -3.00 3.84 13.73
C SER A 73 -3.65 4.89 14.63
N ASP A 74 -3.98 6.05 14.07
CA ASP A 74 -4.69 7.13 14.77
C ASP A 74 -6.09 6.70 15.21
N ALA A 75 -6.83 6.01 14.35
CA ALA A 75 -8.15 5.47 14.69
C ALA A 75 -8.07 4.48 15.86
N LEU A 76 -7.09 3.58 15.85
CA LEU A 76 -6.84 2.64 16.95
C LEU A 76 -6.46 3.36 18.25
N GLN A 77 -5.67 4.43 18.18
CA GLN A 77 -5.30 5.22 19.34
C GLN A 77 -6.52 5.95 19.94
N ARG A 78 -7.39 6.52 19.11
CA ARG A 78 -8.67 7.13 19.55
C ARG A 78 -9.56 6.09 20.23
N LEU A 79 -9.69 4.88 19.66
CA LEU A 79 -10.44 3.79 20.26
C LEU A 79 -9.90 3.39 21.65
N LYS A 80 -8.58 3.28 21.80
CA LYS A 80 -7.92 3.00 23.09
C LYS A 80 -8.18 4.11 24.12
N GLY A 81 -8.12 5.37 23.69
CA GLY A 81 -8.44 6.53 24.53
C GLY A 81 -9.88 6.50 25.03
N ASN A 82 -10.83 6.27 24.13
CA ASN A 82 -12.26 6.17 24.46
C ASN A 82 -12.56 5.00 25.41
N ARG A 83 -11.89 3.86 25.23
CA ARG A 83 -12.04 2.72 26.15
C ARG A 83 -11.57 3.06 27.56
N ARG A 84 -10.45 3.78 27.70
CA ARG A 84 -9.92 4.22 29.01
C ARG A 84 -10.85 5.22 29.69
N SER A 85 -11.41 6.18 28.95
CA SER A 85 -12.33 7.17 29.52
C SER A 85 -13.61 6.49 30.01
N VAL A 86 -14.22 5.60 29.22
CA VAL A 86 -15.42 4.84 29.63
C VAL A 86 -15.17 4.01 30.89
N GLN A 87 -14.02 3.33 30.98
CA GLN A 87 -13.65 2.58 32.20
C GLN A 87 -13.47 3.48 33.42
N ALA A 88 -12.88 4.66 33.26
CA ALA A 88 -12.73 5.64 34.34
C ALA A 88 -14.08 6.16 34.84
N TYR A 89 -15.03 6.44 33.94
CA TYR A 89 -16.39 6.83 34.31
C TYR A 89 -17.13 5.73 35.07
N GLN A 90 -17.07 4.48 34.61
CA GLN A 90 -17.73 3.35 35.29
C GLN A 90 -17.13 3.06 36.68
N THR A 91 -15.82 3.25 36.84
CA THR A 91 -15.15 3.05 38.13
C THR A 91 -15.41 4.24 39.09
N GLY A 92 -15.53 5.45 38.54
CA GLY A 92 -15.81 6.66 39.31
C GLY A 92 -17.28 6.80 39.74
N SER A 93 -18.23 6.25 38.98
CA SER A 93 -19.66 6.23 39.34
C SER A 93 -20.05 5.12 40.31
N ALA A 94 -19.10 4.29 40.74
CA ALA A 94 -19.29 3.22 41.73
C ALA A 94 -18.85 3.62 43.16
N ARG A 95 -18.60 4.91 43.39
CA ARG A 95 -18.39 5.52 44.71
C ARG A 95 -19.58 6.41 45.06
#